data_AF-A0A943JEK5-F1
#
_entry.id   AF-A0A943JEK5-F1
#
_cell.length_a   1.000
_cell.length_b   1.000
_cell.length_c   1.000
_cell.angle_alpha   90.00
_cell.angle_beta   90.00
_cell.angle_gamma   90.00
#
_symmetry.space_group_name_H-M   'P 1'
#
loop_
_entity.id
_entity.type
_entity.pdbx_description
1 polymer ?
#
loop_
_entity_poly.entity_id
_entity_poly.type
_entity_poly.pdbx_seq_one_letter_code
_entity_poly.pdbx_strand_id
1 'polypeptide(L)'
;MKKIKFIYATMLLVLALATNACDDYYSVTVNGDPGITPTVLITPEESITLPAKEAAGEIEIISNMDNSTISFHVPSDAERWCSVTLEGNRISLALEDNPRMIARSTILTIKVFSVTRKIEVVQEAKAAEPIYPIEKVYKFKIPSVENFDISKIYKVMDDKLKVAEICLEYLKNDHIASKAVVVYTGQGGAADYTRGLVAYLVDDDGNVSDIDKNGGTVAFNYNENTLDYVAGNSNAVQTVYLSAFGITTEEQENAVEVVAEPYLVADISGNSYPTVKIGSEVWLGTNLRTTKFGDGSEIPFSAMNSLNQQVASYTYPGGDSDVDASLYGYLYTSKVVADEDLLAGSIVDGLWRISTGGGNNSNGLMGNVTDWQRLFKYIGQDQLGTLLAPGYNWNNGGNGAFDINTVSDLTGLSIVPAGQIYSNGAFALGYLGQAFFFYGNAGQGYNLAERDGKAADQAGVRQWNHVTDACSIRLVRIDNHQ
;
A
#
# COMPACT_ATOMS: atom_id res chain seq x y z
N MET A 1 -36.73 17.98 23.70
CA MET A 1 -36.02 19.06 22.98
C MET A 1 -35.12 18.42 21.93
N LYS A 2 -35.20 18.95 20.70
CA LYS A 2 -34.35 18.76 19.50
C LYS A 2 -34.10 17.32 19.00
N LYS A 3 -34.86 16.95 17.96
CA LYS A 3 -34.50 15.95 16.94
C LYS A 3 -33.82 16.69 15.78
N ILE A 4 -32.68 16.21 15.30
CA ILE A 4 -32.06 16.63 14.04
C ILE A 4 -32.12 15.43 13.09
N LYS A 5 -32.73 15.63 11.92
CA LYS A 5 -32.75 14.70 10.78
C LYS A 5 -31.71 15.20 9.77
N PHE A 6 -30.83 14.32 9.31
CA PHE A 6 -30.02 14.52 8.11
C PHE A 6 -30.78 14.01 6.88
N ILE A 7 -30.78 14.79 5.80
CA ILE A 7 -31.18 14.42 4.44
C ILE A 7 -29.97 14.69 3.54
N TYR A 8 -29.71 13.76 2.62
CA TYR A 8 -28.54 13.67 1.72
C TYR A 8 -28.39 14.86 0.74
N ALA A 9 -27.12 15.18 0.45
CA ALA A 9 -26.57 16.21 -0.44
C ALA A 9 -27.08 16.08 -1.89
N THR A 10 -27.66 17.10 -2.54
CA THR A 10 -27.12 18.34 -3.13
C THR A 10 -26.10 18.14 -4.26
N MET A 11 -26.66 18.04 -5.47
CA MET A 11 -26.10 18.38 -6.78
C MET A 11 -25.52 19.81 -6.75
N LEU A 12 -24.23 19.94 -7.07
CA LEU A 12 -23.47 21.19 -7.00
C LEU A 12 -23.79 22.07 -8.23
N LEU A 13 -24.76 22.97 -8.08
CA LEU A 13 -24.99 24.07 -9.01
C LEU A 13 -24.07 25.23 -8.61
N VAL A 14 -23.05 25.52 -9.43
CA VAL A 14 -22.18 26.70 -9.23
C VAL A 14 -22.98 27.94 -9.62
N LEU A 15 -23.55 28.62 -8.64
CA LEU A 15 -24.16 29.94 -8.79
C LEU A 15 -23.07 31.01 -8.59
N ALA A 16 -22.52 31.54 -9.67
CA ALA A 16 -21.67 32.71 -9.61
C ALA A 16 -22.54 33.95 -9.34
N LEU A 17 -22.39 34.53 -8.15
CA LEU A 17 -22.90 35.84 -7.77
C LEU A 17 -22.24 36.92 -8.64
N ALA A 18 -22.95 37.44 -9.63
CA ALA A 18 -22.58 38.67 -10.30
C ALA A 18 -22.93 39.85 -9.38
N THR A 19 -21.91 40.47 -8.79
CA THR A 19 -22.01 41.81 -8.22
C THR A 19 -22.34 42.79 -9.34
N ASN A 20 -23.51 43.44 -9.26
CA ASN A 20 -23.85 44.59 -10.09
C ASN A 20 -22.88 45.74 -9.78
N ALA A 21 -21.85 45.89 -10.62
CA ALA A 21 -21.25 47.20 -10.85
C ALA A 21 -22.08 47.86 -11.95
N CYS A 22 -22.84 48.88 -11.54
CA CYS A 22 -23.48 49.82 -12.42
C CYS A 22 -22.38 50.60 -13.13
N ASP A 23 -22.25 50.44 -14.45
CA ASP A 23 -21.51 51.37 -15.29
C ASP A 23 -22.46 51.96 -16.33
N ASP A 24 -22.38 53.27 -16.42
CA ASP A 24 -23.37 54.18 -16.93
C ASP A 24 -23.68 54.02 -18.43
N TYR A 25 -24.95 54.28 -18.73
CA TYR A 25 -25.45 54.55 -20.06
C TYR A 25 -24.72 55.73 -20.69
N TYR A 26 -23.97 55.47 -21.75
CA TYR A 26 -23.79 56.43 -22.84
C TYR A 26 -24.13 55.76 -24.17
N SER A 27 -25.40 55.85 -24.57
CA SER A 27 -25.78 55.62 -25.96
C SER A 27 -25.39 56.87 -26.76
N VAL A 28 -24.26 56.78 -27.48
CA VAL A 28 -24.00 57.70 -28.59
C VAL A 28 -24.90 57.25 -29.74
N THR A 29 -25.91 58.06 -30.06
CA THR A 29 -26.77 57.88 -31.22
C THR A 29 -25.92 58.06 -32.48
N VAL A 30 -25.54 56.97 -33.13
CA VAL A 30 -25.04 57.01 -34.50
C VAL A 30 -26.26 56.99 -35.42
N ASN A 31 -26.48 58.08 -36.15
CA ASN A 31 -27.48 58.13 -37.21
C ASN A 31 -27.12 57.11 -38.31
N GLY A 32 -27.94 56.06 -38.43
CA GLY A 32 -27.88 55.05 -39.50
C GLY A 32 -29.18 54.25 -39.55
N ASP A 33 -29.96 54.48 -40.61
CA ASP A 33 -31.20 53.85 -41.12
C ASP A 33 -32.33 53.38 -40.17
N PRO A 34 -33.59 53.80 -40.42
CA PRO A 34 -34.77 53.23 -39.77
C PRO A 34 -35.13 51.87 -40.42
N GLY A 35 -35.09 50.78 -39.63
CA GLY A 35 -35.98 49.62 -39.89
C GLY A 35 -35.39 48.20 -39.92
N ILE A 36 -34.09 47.98 -39.76
CA ILE A 36 -33.55 46.61 -39.73
C ILE A 36 -33.53 46.10 -38.29
N THR A 37 -34.31 45.04 -38.01
CA THR A 37 -34.23 44.31 -36.73
C THR A 37 -33.09 43.29 -36.83
N PRO A 38 -32.04 43.38 -35.99
CA PRO A 38 -30.93 42.43 -36.04
C PRO A 38 -31.39 41.01 -35.71
N THR A 39 -31.08 40.05 -36.57
CA THR A 39 -31.30 38.62 -36.34
C THR A 39 -29.94 37.97 -36.25
N VAL A 40 -29.65 37.30 -35.13
CA VAL A 40 -28.36 36.68 -34.87
C VAL A 40 -28.57 35.29 -34.30
N LEU A 41 -28.05 34.31 -35.04
CA LEU A 41 -27.97 32.91 -34.65
C LEU A 41 -26.51 32.50 -34.59
N ILE A 42 -26.20 31.57 -33.71
CA ILE A 42 -24.88 30.95 -33.62
C ILE A 42 -25.05 29.44 -33.69
N THR A 43 -24.11 28.76 -34.34
CA THR A 43 -24.10 27.31 -34.45
C THR A 43 -22.76 26.80 -33.92
N PRO A 44 -22.72 26.03 -32.82
CA PRO A 44 -23.86 25.59 -31.99
C PRO A 44 -24.51 26.71 -31.14
N GLU A 45 -25.75 26.50 -30.69
CA GLU A 45 -26.58 27.56 -30.07
C GLU A 45 -26.30 27.82 -28.58
N GLU A 46 -26.05 26.76 -27.80
CA GLU A 46 -25.95 26.85 -26.33
C GLU A 46 -24.56 26.49 -25.82
N SER A 47 -23.97 25.40 -26.34
CA SER A 47 -22.65 24.95 -25.92
C SER A 47 -21.89 24.26 -27.03
N ILE A 48 -20.56 24.26 -26.90
CA ILE A 48 -19.65 23.41 -27.64
C ILE A 48 -18.79 22.64 -26.64
N THR A 49 -18.80 21.31 -26.73
CA THR A 49 -17.98 20.42 -25.90
C THR A 49 -16.83 19.89 -26.72
N LEU A 50 -15.61 20.07 -26.24
CA LEU A 50 -14.37 19.64 -26.88
C LEU A 50 -13.59 18.67 -25.98
N PRO A 51 -12.79 17.74 -26.55
CA PRO A 51 -12.02 16.78 -25.77
C PRO A 51 -11.02 17.43 -24.80
N ALA A 52 -10.61 16.66 -23.78
CA ALA A 52 -9.65 17.10 -22.77
C ALA A 52 -8.23 17.38 -23.28
N LYS A 53 -7.90 16.93 -24.50
CA LYS A 53 -6.63 17.20 -25.18
C LYS A 53 -6.71 18.48 -26.02
N GLU A 54 -5.58 18.86 -26.64
CA GLU A 54 -5.51 19.94 -27.61
C GLU A 54 -6.58 19.71 -28.69
N ALA A 55 -7.48 20.68 -28.80
CA ALA A 55 -8.68 20.57 -29.59
C ALA A 55 -9.03 21.90 -30.23
N ALA A 56 -9.57 21.83 -31.44
CA ALA A 56 -10.11 22.96 -32.15
C ALA A 56 -11.63 22.82 -32.31
N GLY A 57 -12.33 23.94 -32.25
CA GLY A 57 -13.77 24.02 -32.47
C GLY A 57 -14.11 25.27 -33.26
N GLU A 58 -15.31 25.32 -33.82
CA GLU A 58 -15.78 26.46 -34.60
C GLU A 58 -17.20 26.83 -34.20
N ILE A 59 -17.48 28.13 -34.23
CA ILE A 59 -18.80 28.69 -34.04
C ILE A 59 -19.12 29.53 -35.28
N GLU A 60 -20.15 29.14 -36.01
CA GLU A 60 -20.66 29.91 -37.15
C GLU A 60 -21.66 30.95 -36.66
N ILE A 61 -21.53 32.19 -37.15
CA ILE A 61 -22.46 33.28 -36.87
C ILE A 61 -23.29 33.54 -38.12
N ILE A 62 -24.61 33.42 -37.99
CA ILE A 62 -25.57 33.74 -39.05
C ILE A 62 -26.29 35.02 -38.64
N SER A 63 -26.08 36.09 -39.41
CA SER A 63 -26.62 37.41 -39.12
C SER A 63 -27.03 38.17 -40.37
N ASN A 64 -28.05 39.01 -40.25
CA ASN A 64 -28.40 40.02 -41.27
C ASN A 64 -27.62 41.34 -41.12
N MET A 65 -26.67 41.40 -40.18
CA MET A 65 -25.79 42.54 -39.92
C MET A 65 -24.41 42.34 -40.58
N ASP A 66 -23.70 43.45 -40.80
CA ASP A 66 -22.33 43.42 -41.33
C ASP A 66 -21.34 42.73 -40.37
N ASN A 67 -20.44 41.90 -40.91
CA ASN A 67 -19.45 41.15 -40.13
C ASN A 67 -18.50 42.05 -39.31
N SER A 68 -18.27 43.31 -39.73
CA SER A 68 -17.50 44.29 -38.96
C SER A 68 -18.14 44.67 -37.62
N THR A 69 -19.41 44.34 -37.41
CA THR A 69 -20.14 44.57 -36.15
C THR A 69 -19.99 43.43 -35.14
N ILE A 70 -19.27 42.35 -35.51
CA ILE A 70 -19.06 41.18 -34.67
C ILE A 70 -17.87 41.46 -33.75
N SER A 71 -18.07 41.20 -32.46
CA SER A 71 -17.03 41.19 -31.43
C SER A 71 -17.28 40.04 -30.47
N PHE A 72 -16.24 39.63 -29.75
CA PHE A 72 -16.35 38.59 -28.74
C PHE A 72 -15.57 38.96 -27.48
N HIS A 73 -15.92 38.31 -26.38
CA HIS A 73 -15.22 38.42 -25.11
C HIS A 73 -15.03 37.04 -24.50
N VAL A 74 -13.78 36.68 -24.24
CA VAL A 74 -13.38 35.51 -23.46
C VAL A 74 -13.12 35.97 -22.03
N PRO A 75 -13.72 35.33 -21.00
CA PRO A 75 -13.40 35.60 -19.62
C PRO A 75 -11.90 35.45 -19.32
N SER A 76 -11.33 36.34 -18.50
CA SER A 76 -9.89 36.40 -18.23
C SER A 76 -9.29 35.13 -17.60
N ASP A 77 -10.11 34.37 -16.88
CA ASP A 77 -9.72 33.08 -16.31
C ASP A 77 -9.64 31.95 -17.35
N ALA A 78 -10.24 32.16 -18.53
CA ALA A 78 -10.21 31.24 -19.66
C ALA A 78 -9.19 31.57 -20.75
N GLU A 79 -8.69 32.81 -20.80
CA GLU A 79 -7.69 33.23 -21.80
C GLU A 79 -6.41 32.38 -21.79
N ARG A 80 -6.09 31.73 -20.67
CA ARG A 80 -4.91 30.85 -20.54
C ARG A 80 -5.07 29.49 -21.22
N TRP A 81 -6.29 29.11 -21.60
CA TRP A 81 -6.54 27.77 -22.14
C TRP A 81 -7.55 27.73 -23.29
N CYS A 82 -8.27 28.82 -23.54
CA CYS A 82 -9.22 28.97 -24.64
C CYS A 82 -8.82 30.19 -25.48
N SER A 83 -8.13 29.92 -26.58
CA SER A 83 -7.77 30.93 -27.57
C SER A 83 -8.90 31.06 -28.60
N VAL A 84 -9.29 32.30 -28.92
CA VAL A 84 -10.42 32.58 -29.80
C VAL A 84 -10.00 33.59 -30.86
N THR A 85 -10.27 33.27 -32.12
CA THR A 85 -10.06 34.18 -33.26
C THR A 85 -11.35 34.35 -34.05
N LEU A 86 -11.50 35.51 -34.70
CA LEU A 86 -12.66 35.84 -35.54
C LEU A 86 -12.20 36.11 -36.97
N GLU A 87 -12.73 35.35 -37.92
CA GLU A 87 -12.51 35.53 -39.36
C GLU A 87 -13.85 35.61 -40.08
N GLY A 88 -14.21 36.81 -40.54
CA GLY A 88 -15.51 37.05 -41.18
C GLY A 88 -16.67 36.79 -40.21
N ASN A 89 -17.44 35.73 -40.48
CA ASN A 89 -18.57 35.29 -39.65
C ASN A 89 -18.28 33.99 -38.86
N ARG A 90 -17.02 33.55 -38.77
CA ARG A 90 -16.62 32.34 -38.05
C ARG A 90 -15.73 32.70 -36.88
N ILE A 91 -16.05 32.13 -35.73
CA ILE A 91 -15.16 32.11 -34.57
C ILE A 91 -14.46 30.76 -34.53
N SER A 92 -13.13 30.78 -34.51
CA SER A 92 -12.30 29.59 -34.31
C SER A 92 -11.83 29.54 -32.86
N LEU A 93 -11.98 28.37 -32.24
CA LEU A 93 -11.53 28.06 -30.90
C LEU A 93 -10.31 27.15 -30.99
N ALA A 94 -9.29 27.43 -30.18
CA ALA A 94 -8.16 26.54 -29.93
C ALA A 94 -8.01 26.37 -28.42
N LEU A 95 -8.16 25.14 -27.94
CA LEU A 95 -8.06 24.80 -26.52
C LEU A 95 -6.73 24.12 -26.23
N GLU A 96 -6.05 24.55 -25.17
CA GLU A 96 -4.90 23.82 -24.60
C GLU A 96 -5.37 22.54 -23.89
N ASP A 97 -4.45 21.59 -23.68
CA ASP A 97 -4.71 20.41 -22.85
C ASP A 97 -5.33 20.80 -21.49
N ASN A 98 -6.39 20.09 -21.09
CA ASN A 98 -6.89 20.10 -19.73
C ASN A 98 -6.21 18.98 -18.94
N PRO A 99 -5.19 19.26 -18.10
CA PRO A 99 -4.49 18.21 -17.37
C PRO A 99 -5.29 17.67 -16.17
N ARG A 100 -6.48 18.24 -15.90
CA ARG A 100 -7.25 17.95 -14.69
C ARG A 100 -8.26 16.83 -14.94
N MET A 101 -8.45 16.00 -13.93
CA MET A 101 -9.52 15.00 -13.83
C MET A 101 -10.92 15.62 -13.62
N ILE A 102 -11.06 16.93 -13.83
CA ILE A 102 -12.29 17.70 -13.69
C ILE A 102 -12.45 18.52 -14.96
N ALA A 103 -13.66 18.50 -15.53
CA ALA A 103 -13.99 19.30 -16.70
C ALA A 103 -13.89 20.79 -16.36
N ARG A 104 -13.56 21.61 -17.35
CA ARG A 104 -13.55 23.07 -17.21
C ARG A 104 -14.46 23.67 -18.28
N SER A 105 -15.14 24.76 -17.95
CA SER A 105 -15.92 25.50 -18.92
C SER A 105 -15.74 27.00 -18.78
N THR A 106 -16.08 27.72 -19.83
CA THR A 106 -16.16 29.18 -19.85
C THR A 106 -17.34 29.62 -20.71
N ILE A 107 -17.78 30.87 -20.54
CA ILE A 107 -18.86 31.45 -21.34
C ILE A 107 -18.27 32.47 -22.29
N LEU A 108 -18.24 32.12 -23.58
CA LEU A 108 -17.89 33.04 -24.65
C LEU A 108 -19.07 33.97 -24.92
N THR A 109 -18.85 35.28 -24.80
CA THR A 109 -19.87 36.28 -25.13
C THR A 109 -19.62 36.81 -26.53
N ILE A 110 -20.60 36.68 -27.42
CA ILE A 110 -20.55 37.14 -28.81
C ILE A 110 -21.53 38.30 -28.94
N LYS A 111 -21.06 39.45 -29.44
CA LYS A 111 -21.90 40.62 -29.68
C LYS A 111 -21.87 40.95 -31.17
N VAL A 112 -23.06 41.01 -31.77
CA VAL A 112 -23.25 41.40 -33.17
C VAL A 112 -24.18 42.60 -33.16
N PHE A 113 -23.63 43.77 -33.45
CA PHE A 113 -24.31 45.05 -33.29
C PHE A 113 -24.89 45.22 -31.86
N SER A 114 -26.22 45.22 -31.70
CA SER A 114 -26.90 45.37 -30.40
C SER A 114 -27.31 44.04 -29.76
N VAL A 115 -27.14 42.91 -30.45
CA VAL A 115 -27.55 41.59 -29.96
C VAL A 115 -26.36 40.90 -29.30
N THR A 116 -26.60 40.35 -28.11
CA THR A 116 -25.63 39.54 -27.38
C THR A 116 -26.08 38.09 -27.37
N ARG A 117 -25.17 37.20 -27.76
CA ARG A 117 -25.26 35.75 -27.59
C ARG A 117 -24.19 35.28 -26.62
N LYS A 118 -24.48 34.21 -25.92
CA LYS A 118 -23.56 33.54 -25.02
C LYS A 118 -23.57 32.07 -25.36
N ILE A 119 -22.38 31.49 -25.43
CA ILE A 119 -22.19 30.07 -25.67
C ILE A 119 -21.21 29.53 -24.65
N GLU A 120 -21.54 28.39 -24.06
CA GLU A 120 -20.65 27.70 -23.16
C GLU A 120 -19.61 26.89 -23.96
N VAL A 121 -18.33 27.15 -23.72
CA VAL A 121 -17.24 26.34 -24.23
C VAL A 121 -16.82 25.40 -23.11
N VAL A 122 -17.14 24.12 -23.26
CA VAL A 122 -16.82 23.07 -22.30
C VAL A 122 -15.62 22.28 -22.82
N GLN A 123 -14.63 22.08 -21.97
CA GLN A 123 -13.56 21.12 -22.22
C GLN A 123 -13.66 19.97 -21.22
N GLU A 124 -13.70 18.75 -21.74
CA GLU A 124 -13.83 17.54 -20.93
C GLU A 124 -12.69 17.40 -19.90
N ALA A 125 -12.96 16.62 -18.85
CA ALA A 125 -11.94 16.19 -17.91
C ALA A 125 -10.94 15.28 -18.62
N LYS A 126 -9.65 15.34 -18.23
CA LYS A 126 -8.70 14.29 -18.60
C LYS A 126 -9.30 12.93 -18.19
N ALA A 127 -9.32 11.98 -19.12
CA ALA A 127 -9.71 10.61 -18.80
C ALA A 127 -8.73 10.04 -17.77
N ALA A 128 -9.25 9.28 -16.80
CA ALA A 128 -8.38 8.58 -15.87
C ALA A 128 -7.51 7.63 -16.68
N GLU A 129 -6.19 7.68 -16.48
CA GLU A 129 -5.30 6.73 -17.13
C GLU A 129 -5.30 5.42 -16.34
N PRO A 130 -5.36 4.26 -17.02
CA PRO A 130 -5.27 2.99 -16.34
C PRO A 130 -3.93 2.90 -15.63
N ILE A 131 -3.99 2.53 -14.37
CA ILE A 131 -2.82 2.41 -13.51
C ILE A 131 -2.05 1.11 -13.82
N TYR A 132 -2.75 0.06 -14.24
CA TYR A 132 -2.21 -1.28 -14.39
C TYR A 132 -2.82 -2.00 -15.60
N PRO A 133 -2.19 -3.09 -16.09
CA PRO A 133 -2.78 -3.98 -17.11
C PRO A 133 -3.89 -4.87 -16.51
N ILE A 134 -4.82 -4.29 -15.74
CA ILE A 134 -6.02 -4.97 -15.26
C ILE A 134 -7.12 -4.74 -16.30
N GLU A 135 -7.57 -5.79 -16.98
CA GLU A 135 -8.53 -5.69 -18.09
C GLU A 135 -9.99 -5.80 -17.65
N LYS A 136 -10.23 -6.36 -16.46
CA LYS A 136 -11.57 -6.62 -15.90
C LYS A 136 -11.79 -5.82 -14.63
N VAL A 137 -13.05 -5.70 -14.23
CA VAL A 137 -13.41 -5.27 -12.88
C VAL A 137 -13.59 -6.52 -12.01
N TYR A 138 -12.98 -6.55 -10.84
CA TYR A 138 -13.09 -7.64 -9.88
C TYR A 138 -13.88 -7.19 -8.65
N LYS A 139 -14.67 -8.10 -8.08
CA LYS A 139 -15.38 -7.94 -6.81
C LYS A 139 -14.95 -9.04 -5.87
N PHE A 140 -14.57 -8.69 -4.65
CA PHE A 140 -14.24 -9.68 -3.62
C PHE A 140 -14.58 -9.19 -2.21
N LYS A 141 -14.82 -10.16 -1.34
CA LYS A 141 -15.06 -9.91 0.08
C LYS A 141 -13.74 -9.79 0.84
N ILE A 142 -13.72 -8.92 1.83
CA ILE A 142 -12.60 -8.81 2.76
C ILE A 142 -12.73 -9.94 3.80
N PRO A 143 -11.67 -10.73 4.05
CA PRO A 143 -11.67 -11.72 5.13
C PRO A 143 -11.97 -11.05 6.47
N SER A 144 -12.56 -11.80 7.40
CA SER A 144 -12.73 -11.35 8.79
C SER A 144 -11.42 -11.49 9.58
N VAL A 145 -11.29 -10.83 10.73
CA VAL A 145 -10.06 -10.87 11.54
C VAL A 145 -9.64 -12.30 11.89
N GLU A 146 -10.58 -13.18 12.25
CA GLU A 146 -10.34 -14.58 12.57
C GLU A 146 -9.72 -15.37 11.40
N ASN A 147 -10.01 -14.99 10.15
CA ASN A 147 -9.42 -15.66 9.00
C ASN A 147 -7.89 -15.46 8.94
N PHE A 148 -7.40 -14.32 9.44
CA PHE A 148 -5.98 -14.02 9.44
C PHE A 148 -5.17 -14.84 10.45
N ASP A 149 -5.78 -15.73 11.23
CA ASP A 149 -5.05 -16.72 12.02
C ASP A 149 -4.39 -17.79 11.14
N ILE A 150 -4.85 -17.98 9.90
CA ILE A 150 -4.24 -18.88 8.92
C ILE A 150 -3.00 -18.24 8.29
N SER A 151 -3.08 -16.97 7.89
CA SER A 151 -1.99 -16.18 7.34
C SER A 151 -2.35 -14.70 7.44
N LYS A 152 -1.36 -13.83 7.68
CA LYS A 152 -1.60 -12.38 7.77
C LYS A 152 -1.73 -11.73 6.39
N ILE A 153 -1.42 -12.46 5.32
CA ILE A 153 -1.64 -12.03 3.94
C ILE A 153 -2.61 -12.99 3.26
N TYR A 154 -3.57 -12.43 2.55
CA TYR A 154 -4.46 -13.09 1.61
C TYR A 154 -4.20 -12.56 0.21
N LYS A 155 -4.30 -13.43 -0.79
CA LYS A 155 -4.14 -13.08 -2.20
C LYS A 155 -5.46 -13.27 -2.93
N VAL A 156 -5.74 -12.38 -3.87
CA VAL A 156 -6.89 -12.48 -4.78
C VAL A 156 -6.35 -12.84 -6.15
N MET A 157 -6.83 -13.95 -6.70
CA MET A 157 -6.31 -14.54 -7.93
C MET A 157 -7.35 -14.48 -9.05
N ASP A 158 -6.93 -14.10 -10.26
CA ASP A 158 -7.61 -14.39 -11.52
C ASP A 158 -6.75 -15.41 -12.27
N ASP A 159 -7.19 -16.67 -12.28
CA ASP A 159 -6.37 -17.83 -12.68
C ASP A 159 -5.02 -17.89 -11.95
N LYS A 160 -3.92 -17.58 -12.65
CA LYS A 160 -2.55 -17.58 -12.11
C LYS A 160 -2.05 -16.18 -11.76
N LEU A 161 -2.82 -15.13 -12.09
CA LEU A 161 -2.42 -13.76 -11.85
C LEU A 161 -2.96 -13.30 -10.49
N LYS A 162 -2.05 -12.83 -9.63
CA LYS A 162 -2.45 -12.15 -8.40
C LYS A 162 -2.88 -10.72 -8.74
N VAL A 163 -4.17 -10.43 -8.57
CA VAL A 163 -4.76 -9.13 -8.91
C VAL A 163 -4.83 -8.18 -7.71
N ALA A 164 -4.90 -8.72 -6.49
CA ALA A 164 -4.82 -7.94 -5.26
C ALA A 164 -4.18 -8.75 -4.12
N GLU A 165 -3.74 -8.03 -3.09
CA GLU A 165 -3.24 -8.57 -1.84
C GLU A 165 -3.96 -7.89 -0.67
N ILE A 166 -4.38 -8.65 0.33
CA ILE A 166 -5.09 -8.17 1.50
C ILE A 166 -4.24 -8.53 2.72
N CYS A 167 -3.78 -7.53 3.46
CA CYS A 167 -2.85 -7.68 4.56
C CYS A 167 -3.53 -7.28 5.87
N LEU A 168 -3.52 -8.15 6.88
CA LEU A 168 -3.63 -7.73 8.27
C LEU A 168 -2.23 -7.33 8.73
N GLU A 169 -1.98 -6.03 8.86
CA GLU A 169 -0.66 -5.50 9.16
C GLU A 169 -0.69 -4.41 10.23
N TYR A 170 0.47 -4.15 10.82
CA TYR A 170 0.65 -3.05 11.75
C TYR A 170 1.03 -1.76 11.00
N LEU A 171 0.11 -0.80 11.01
CA LEU A 171 0.34 0.52 10.44
C LEU A 171 0.97 1.42 11.50
N LYS A 172 2.15 1.98 11.17
CA LYS A 172 2.88 2.88 12.07
C LYS A 172 3.36 4.14 11.36
N ASN A 173 2.95 5.30 11.88
CA ASN A 173 3.56 6.60 11.70
C ASN A 173 3.16 7.53 12.88
N ASP A 174 3.40 8.84 12.78
CA ASP A 174 3.06 9.80 13.84
C ASP A 174 1.54 9.97 14.08
N HIS A 175 0.69 9.43 13.20
CA HIS A 175 -0.77 9.57 13.21
C HIS A 175 -1.51 8.24 13.40
N ILE A 176 -0.83 7.10 13.27
CA ILE A 176 -1.40 5.76 13.47
C ILE A 176 -0.39 4.82 14.09
N ALA A 177 -0.86 4.00 15.03
CA ALA A 177 -0.15 2.87 15.61
C ALA A 177 -1.20 1.79 15.91
N SER A 178 -1.61 1.05 14.87
CA SER A 178 -2.76 0.14 14.95
C SER A 178 -2.61 -0.99 13.94
N LYS A 179 -3.15 -2.16 14.26
CA LYS A 179 -3.42 -3.18 13.26
C LYS A 179 -4.51 -2.69 12.31
N ALA A 180 -4.43 -3.06 11.05
CA ALA A 180 -5.42 -2.76 10.05
C ALA A 180 -5.45 -3.84 8.97
N VAL A 181 -6.63 -4.06 8.39
CA VAL A 181 -6.77 -4.83 7.16
C VAL A 181 -6.72 -3.87 5.98
N VAL A 182 -5.70 -4.03 5.15
CA VAL A 182 -5.40 -3.16 4.01
C VAL A 182 -5.45 -3.97 2.72
N VAL A 183 -6.13 -3.42 1.72
CA VAL A 183 -6.17 -3.99 0.37
C VAL A 183 -5.21 -3.22 -0.52
N TYR A 184 -4.28 -3.93 -1.14
CA TYR A 184 -3.34 -3.42 -2.12
C TYR A 184 -3.65 -3.96 -3.51
N THR A 185 -3.40 -3.12 -4.51
CA THR A 185 -3.51 -3.47 -5.92
C THR A 185 -2.34 -4.35 -6.36
N GLY A 186 -2.52 -5.12 -7.44
CA GLY A 186 -1.46 -5.87 -8.08
C GLY A 186 -0.84 -5.14 -9.28
N GLN A 187 0.47 -4.91 -9.29
CA GLN A 187 1.23 -4.55 -10.51
C GLN A 187 1.91 -5.80 -11.07
N GLY A 188 1.47 -6.28 -12.24
CA GLY A 188 2.13 -7.41 -12.93
C GLY A 188 2.21 -8.70 -12.10
N GLY A 189 1.27 -8.91 -11.16
CA GLY A 189 1.27 -10.06 -10.24
C GLY A 189 1.98 -9.84 -8.90
N ALA A 190 2.62 -8.70 -8.66
CA ALA A 190 3.16 -8.28 -7.36
C ALA A 190 2.25 -7.26 -6.69
N ALA A 191 2.27 -7.14 -5.36
CA ALA A 191 1.46 -6.13 -4.67
C ALA A 191 2.14 -4.76 -4.75
N ASP A 192 1.38 -3.70 -5.02
CA ASP A 192 1.86 -2.32 -5.01
C ASP A 192 1.50 -1.66 -3.68
N TYR A 193 2.48 -1.52 -2.78
CA TYR A 193 2.26 -0.96 -1.45
C TYR A 193 2.17 0.57 -1.43
N THR A 194 2.33 1.26 -2.56
CA THR A 194 2.14 2.71 -2.65
C THR A 194 0.67 3.11 -2.63
N ARG A 195 -0.26 2.16 -2.78
CA ARG A 195 -1.70 2.42 -2.91
C ARG A 195 -2.53 1.35 -2.21
N GLY A 196 -2.75 1.57 -0.91
CA GLY A 196 -3.61 0.72 -0.10
C GLY A 196 -4.94 1.40 0.27
N LEU A 197 -6.02 0.63 0.25
CA LEU A 197 -7.29 0.97 0.90
C LEU A 197 -7.34 0.30 2.28
N VAL A 198 -7.54 1.09 3.33
CA VAL A 198 -7.74 0.57 4.69
C VAL A 198 -9.18 0.11 4.83
N ALA A 199 -9.42 -1.20 4.74
CA ALA A 199 -10.76 -1.77 4.83
C ALA A 199 -11.33 -1.60 6.23
N TYR A 200 -10.55 -1.91 7.26
CA TYR A 200 -10.89 -1.62 8.64
C TYR A 200 -9.68 -1.68 9.59
N LEU A 201 -9.75 -0.91 10.68
CA LEU A 201 -8.80 -0.97 11.79
C LEU A 201 -9.16 -2.13 12.73
N VAL A 202 -8.15 -2.69 13.38
CA VAL A 202 -8.29 -3.77 14.37
C VAL A 202 -7.68 -3.31 15.69
N ASP A 203 -8.44 -3.44 16.77
CA ASP A 203 -7.99 -3.05 18.11
C ASP A 203 -6.99 -4.05 18.72
N ASP A 204 -6.48 -3.72 19.90
CA ASP A 204 -5.50 -4.52 20.62
C ASP A 204 -6.08 -5.89 21.02
N ASP A 205 -7.39 -5.97 21.29
CA ASP A 205 -8.11 -7.20 21.61
C ASP A 205 -8.39 -8.08 20.37
N GLY A 206 -8.09 -7.58 19.16
CA GLY A 206 -8.28 -8.32 17.91
C GLY A 206 -9.68 -8.17 17.30
N ASN A 207 -10.47 -7.20 17.75
CA ASN A 207 -11.78 -6.90 17.18
C ASN A 207 -11.69 -5.80 16.12
N VAL A 208 -12.66 -5.80 15.21
CA VAL A 208 -12.82 -4.69 14.26
C VAL A 208 -13.16 -3.43 15.03
N SER A 209 -12.44 -2.35 14.79
CA SER A 209 -12.67 -1.08 15.47
C SER A 209 -14.04 -0.50 15.12
N ASP A 210 -14.85 -0.21 16.15
CA ASP A 210 -16.19 0.40 16.04
C ASP A 210 -16.16 1.89 15.64
N ILE A 211 -14.98 2.46 15.41
CA ILE A 211 -14.81 3.88 15.08
C ILE A 211 -15.03 4.10 13.58
N ASP A 212 -15.78 5.14 13.20
CA ASP A 212 -15.97 5.63 11.82
C ASP A 212 -14.66 6.20 11.20
N LYS A 213 -13.56 5.46 11.25
CA LYS A 213 -12.24 5.82 10.71
C LYS A 213 -11.77 4.85 9.61
N ASN A 214 -12.62 3.91 9.22
CA ASN A 214 -12.33 2.93 8.18
C ASN A 214 -12.55 3.53 6.79
N GLY A 215 -12.12 2.81 5.74
CA GLY A 215 -12.18 3.31 4.37
C GLY A 215 -11.14 4.40 4.05
N GLY A 216 -10.08 4.47 4.86
CA GLY A 216 -8.95 5.38 4.64
C GLY A 216 -7.96 4.87 3.60
N THR A 217 -6.84 5.55 3.43
CA THR A 217 -5.79 5.13 2.50
C THR A 217 -4.44 5.04 3.18
N VAL A 218 -3.58 4.20 2.61
CA VAL A 218 -2.15 4.15 2.95
C VAL A 218 -1.29 4.17 1.70
N ALA A 219 -0.12 4.77 1.80
CA ALA A 219 0.89 4.78 0.75
C ALA A 219 2.28 4.56 1.35
N PHE A 220 2.96 3.50 0.94
CA PHE A 220 4.32 3.22 1.38
C PHE A 220 5.34 3.95 0.51
N ASN A 221 6.34 4.56 1.15
CA ASN A 221 7.50 5.13 0.49
C ASN A 221 8.69 4.16 0.64
N TYR A 222 9.03 3.44 -0.42
CA TYR A 222 10.12 2.46 -0.42
C TYR A 222 11.50 3.08 -0.15
N ASN A 223 11.75 4.30 -0.63
CA ASN A 223 13.05 4.98 -0.46
C ASN A 223 13.28 5.36 0.99
N GLU A 224 12.23 5.85 1.65
CA GLU A 224 12.29 6.31 3.03
C GLU A 224 11.94 5.22 4.03
N ASN A 225 11.33 4.12 3.59
CA ASN A 225 10.80 3.04 4.44
C ASN A 225 9.79 3.60 5.47
N THR A 226 8.86 4.41 4.98
CA THR A 226 7.86 5.14 5.76
C THR A 226 6.47 4.92 5.17
N LEU A 227 5.45 5.16 5.98
CA LEU A 227 4.04 5.00 5.63
C LEU A 227 3.31 6.32 5.78
N ASP A 228 2.65 6.76 4.71
CA ASP A 228 1.62 7.79 4.77
C ASP A 228 0.27 7.13 5.04
N TYR A 229 -0.50 7.71 5.97
CA TYR A 229 -1.85 7.25 6.32
C TYR A 229 -2.82 8.43 6.31
N VAL A 230 -3.95 8.22 5.65
CA VAL A 230 -5.09 9.14 5.68
C VAL A 230 -6.28 8.40 6.26
N ALA A 231 -6.80 8.88 7.38
CA ALA A 231 -7.99 8.29 8.01
C ALA A 231 -9.21 8.41 7.10
N GLY A 232 -9.99 7.33 7.05
CA GLY A 232 -11.29 7.35 6.37
C GLY A 232 -12.38 7.88 7.29
N ASN A 233 -13.61 7.88 6.80
CA ASN A 233 -14.80 8.35 7.52
C ASN A 233 -15.97 7.35 7.38
N SER A 234 -15.70 6.06 7.18
CA SER A 234 -16.72 5.04 6.97
C SER A 234 -16.68 3.94 8.04
N ASN A 235 -17.75 3.14 8.05
CA ASN A 235 -17.77 1.83 8.69
C ASN A 235 -16.78 0.86 8.03
N ALA A 236 -16.54 -0.28 8.67
CA ALA A 236 -15.71 -1.35 8.15
C ALA A 236 -16.16 -1.79 6.74
N VAL A 237 -15.19 -1.85 5.82
CA VAL A 237 -15.41 -2.24 4.42
C VAL A 237 -15.38 -3.76 4.32
N GLN A 238 -16.49 -4.35 3.88
CA GLN A 238 -16.63 -5.81 3.76
C GLN A 238 -16.48 -6.32 2.33
N THR A 239 -16.58 -5.42 1.34
CA THR A 239 -16.51 -5.75 -0.08
C THR A 239 -15.88 -4.59 -0.82
N VAL A 240 -15.00 -4.91 -1.75
CA VAL A 240 -14.31 -3.93 -2.59
C VAL A 240 -14.42 -4.32 -4.06
N TYR A 241 -14.24 -3.32 -4.90
CA TYR A 241 -14.16 -3.45 -6.34
C TYR A 241 -12.79 -2.98 -6.80
N LEU A 242 -12.13 -3.76 -7.64
CA LEU A 242 -10.81 -3.47 -8.20
C LEU A 242 -10.91 -3.34 -9.71
N SER A 243 -10.33 -2.29 -10.27
CA SER A 243 -10.24 -2.07 -11.72
C SER A 243 -8.86 -1.56 -12.11
N ALA A 244 -8.66 -1.30 -13.40
CA ALA A 244 -7.49 -0.60 -13.91
C ALA A 244 -7.25 0.77 -13.24
N PHE A 245 -8.27 1.39 -12.64
CA PHE A 245 -8.18 2.72 -12.02
C PHE A 245 -7.97 2.67 -10.50
N GLY A 246 -7.85 1.48 -9.91
CA GLY A 246 -7.61 1.28 -8.49
C GLY A 246 -8.77 0.58 -7.76
N ILE A 247 -8.78 0.73 -6.43
CA ILE A 247 -9.72 0.09 -5.53
C ILE A 247 -10.81 1.10 -5.15
N THR A 248 -12.07 0.66 -5.17
CA THR A 248 -13.22 1.45 -4.70
C THR A 248 -14.17 0.60 -3.88
N THR A 249 -14.94 1.24 -3.00
CA THR A 249 -16.06 0.63 -2.26
C THR A 249 -17.39 0.83 -2.98
N GLU A 250 -17.42 1.68 -4.02
CA GLU A 250 -18.61 1.93 -4.82
C GLU A 250 -18.87 0.75 -5.76
N GLU A 251 -20.13 0.35 -5.85
CA GLU A 251 -20.52 -0.75 -6.72
C GLU A 251 -20.19 -0.44 -8.20
N GLN A 252 -19.56 -1.40 -8.86
CA GLN A 252 -19.18 -1.32 -10.26
C GLN A 252 -19.96 -2.34 -11.08
N GLU A 253 -20.41 -1.93 -12.27
CA GLU A 253 -21.06 -2.83 -13.23
C GLU A 253 -20.07 -3.85 -13.81
N ASN A 254 -20.58 -5.03 -14.21
CA ASN A 254 -19.82 -6.10 -14.87
C ASN A 254 -18.64 -6.66 -14.05
N ALA A 255 -18.66 -6.51 -12.72
CA ALA A 255 -17.61 -7.03 -11.86
C ALA A 255 -17.62 -8.56 -11.77
N VAL A 256 -16.46 -9.17 -11.98
CA VAL A 256 -16.23 -10.62 -11.83
C VAL A 256 -15.96 -10.93 -10.36
N GLU A 257 -16.74 -11.84 -9.78
CA GLU A 257 -16.54 -12.26 -8.39
C GLU A 257 -15.34 -13.20 -8.26
N VAL A 258 -14.39 -12.83 -7.41
CA VAL A 258 -13.19 -13.59 -7.08
C VAL A 258 -13.07 -13.73 -5.57
N VAL A 259 -12.33 -14.74 -5.12
CA VAL A 259 -12.22 -15.09 -3.69
C VAL A 259 -10.79 -14.84 -3.22
N ALA A 260 -10.66 -14.26 -2.04
CA ALA A 260 -9.39 -14.13 -1.36
C ALA A 260 -9.01 -15.47 -0.72
N GLU A 261 -7.80 -15.95 -0.99
CA GLU A 261 -7.25 -17.16 -0.38
C GLU A 261 -6.01 -16.82 0.48
N PRO A 262 -5.77 -17.52 1.60
CA PRO A 262 -4.60 -17.24 2.44
C PRO A 262 -3.32 -17.46 1.63
N TYR A 263 -2.37 -16.53 1.74
CA TYR A 263 -1.06 -16.71 1.14
C TYR A 263 -0.20 -17.57 2.07
N LEU A 264 -0.19 -18.86 1.76
CA LEU A 264 0.68 -19.87 2.37
C LEU A 264 1.83 -20.23 1.43
N VAL A 265 3.00 -20.44 2.02
CA VAL A 265 4.23 -20.83 1.32
C VAL A 265 4.54 -22.26 1.66
N ALA A 266 4.90 -23.08 0.68
CA ALA A 266 5.26 -24.48 0.89
C ALA A 266 6.76 -24.69 0.68
N ASP A 267 7.37 -25.56 1.48
CA ASP A 267 8.71 -26.10 1.19
C ASP A 267 8.66 -27.47 0.52
N ILE A 268 9.80 -27.93 0.01
CA ILE A 268 9.97 -29.22 -0.64
C ILE A 268 9.82 -30.42 0.31
N SER A 269 9.86 -30.18 1.63
CA SER A 269 9.54 -31.17 2.66
C SER A 269 8.03 -31.27 2.95
N GLY A 270 7.19 -30.44 2.30
CA GLY A 270 5.74 -30.44 2.45
C GLY A 270 5.22 -29.61 3.64
N ASN A 271 6.09 -28.82 4.29
CA ASN A 271 5.64 -27.90 5.32
C ASN A 271 4.96 -26.68 4.69
N SER A 272 4.02 -26.10 5.42
CA SER A 272 3.33 -24.87 5.04
C SER A 272 3.58 -23.76 6.08
N TYR A 273 3.84 -22.56 5.59
CA TYR A 273 4.20 -21.39 6.37
C TYR A 273 3.24 -20.23 6.07
N PRO A 274 2.68 -19.57 7.10
CA PRO A 274 1.95 -18.31 6.91
C PRO A 274 2.89 -17.20 6.44
N THR A 275 2.33 -16.11 5.93
CA THR A 275 3.08 -14.93 5.51
C THR A 275 2.57 -13.69 6.23
N VAL A 276 3.46 -12.72 6.42
CA VAL A 276 3.16 -11.46 7.11
C VAL A 276 3.90 -10.29 6.47
N LYS A 277 3.21 -9.17 6.33
CA LYS A 277 3.77 -7.91 5.81
C LYS A 277 4.15 -6.99 6.96
N ILE A 278 5.36 -6.45 6.91
CA ILE A 278 5.82 -5.41 7.84
C ILE A 278 6.58 -4.35 7.04
N GLY A 279 6.07 -3.12 7.05
CA GLY A 279 6.56 -2.08 6.15
C GLY A 279 6.38 -2.50 4.68
N SER A 280 7.46 -2.52 3.91
CA SER A 280 7.48 -3.03 2.52
C SER A 280 7.81 -4.52 2.41
N GLU A 281 8.11 -5.20 3.51
CA GLU A 281 8.72 -6.53 3.46
C GLU A 281 7.71 -7.61 3.82
N VAL A 282 7.82 -8.74 3.13
CA VAL A 282 7.01 -9.93 3.41
C VAL A 282 7.89 -11.01 3.99
N TRP A 283 7.52 -11.51 5.16
CA TRP A 283 8.25 -12.51 5.94
C TRP A 283 7.45 -13.79 6.05
N LEU A 284 8.14 -14.92 6.29
CA LEU A 284 7.46 -16.09 6.83
C LEU A 284 6.94 -15.76 8.24
N GLY A 285 5.70 -16.14 8.52
CA GLY A 285 5.06 -15.97 9.82
C GLY A 285 5.48 -17.01 10.86
N THR A 286 6.18 -18.08 10.46
CA THR A 286 6.80 -19.06 11.38
C THR A 286 8.23 -19.39 10.99
N ASN A 287 9.02 -19.91 11.95
CA ASN A 287 10.39 -20.37 11.70
C ASN A 287 10.41 -21.50 10.66
N LEU A 288 11.48 -21.56 9.87
CA LEU A 288 11.70 -22.62 8.89
C LEU A 288 11.81 -23.98 9.59
N ARG A 289 11.24 -25.02 8.97
CA ARG A 289 11.29 -26.41 9.42
C ARG A 289 11.49 -27.41 8.27
N THR A 290 12.05 -26.94 7.16
CA THR A 290 12.46 -27.82 6.05
C THR A 290 13.54 -28.79 6.51
N THR A 291 13.52 -30.00 5.96
CA THR A 291 14.56 -31.02 6.14
C THR A 291 15.33 -31.26 4.84
N LYS A 292 15.07 -30.46 3.81
CA LYS A 292 15.62 -30.62 2.48
C LYS A 292 16.04 -29.28 1.89
N PHE A 293 17.12 -29.31 1.12
CA PHE A 293 17.49 -28.25 0.21
C PHE A 293 16.61 -28.27 -1.05
N GLY A 294 16.66 -27.19 -1.83
CA GLY A 294 15.90 -27.03 -3.07
C GLY A 294 16.24 -28.01 -4.18
N ASP A 295 17.44 -28.59 -4.15
CA ASP A 295 17.85 -29.69 -5.04
C ASP A 295 17.30 -31.06 -4.60
N GLY A 296 16.57 -31.11 -3.48
CA GLY A 296 16.01 -32.32 -2.87
C GLY A 296 16.97 -33.09 -1.97
N SER A 297 18.22 -32.64 -1.80
CA SER A 297 19.16 -33.26 -0.88
C SER A 297 18.73 -33.04 0.58
N GLU A 298 18.94 -34.06 1.41
CA GLU A 298 18.54 -34.02 2.83
C GLU A 298 19.49 -33.11 3.63
N ILE A 299 18.91 -32.27 4.47
CA ILE A 299 19.59 -31.64 5.59
C ILE A 299 19.57 -32.67 6.73
N PRO A 300 20.69 -33.29 7.13
CA PRO A 300 20.67 -34.34 8.13
C PRO A 300 20.30 -33.83 9.52
N PHE A 301 19.54 -34.62 10.26
CA PHE A 301 19.33 -34.39 11.69
C PHE A 301 20.62 -34.62 12.48
N SER A 302 20.90 -33.75 13.45
CA SER A 302 21.95 -33.94 14.44
C SER A 302 21.41 -33.74 15.85
N ALA A 303 21.53 -34.76 16.70
CA ALA A 303 21.23 -34.62 18.13
C ALA A 303 22.13 -33.55 18.76
N MET A 304 21.60 -32.80 19.73
CA MET A 304 22.29 -31.66 20.35
C MET A 304 23.71 -32.02 20.82
N ASN A 305 23.88 -33.14 21.53
CA ASN A 305 25.16 -33.61 22.06
C ASN A 305 26.17 -34.07 20.98
N SER A 306 25.73 -34.18 19.73
CA SER A 306 26.49 -34.65 18.58
C SER A 306 26.57 -33.61 17.47
N LEU A 307 26.09 -32.38 17.72
CA LEU A 307 25.99 -31.33 16.71
C LEU A 307 27.38 -30.94 16.20
N ASN A 308 27.62 -31.18 14.90
CA ASN A 308 28.88 -30.85 14.23
C ASN A 308 28.70 -29.62 13.33
N GLN A 309 29.36 -28.50 13.66
CA GLN A 309 29.24 -27.25 12.90
C GLN A 309 29.99 -27.25 11.57
N GLN A 310 30.76 -28.29 11.26
CA GLN A 310 31.37 -28.42 9.93
C GLN A 310 30.41 -29.05 8.92
N VAL A 311 29.22 -29.47 9.36
CA VAL A 311 28.23 -30.15 8.53
C VAL A 311 26.91 -29.38 8.56
N ALA A 312 26.28 -29.25 7.39
CA ALA A 312 24.91 -28.76 7.29
C ALA A 312 24.00 -29.74 8.04
N SER A 313 23.32 -29.28 9.07
CA SER A 313 22.38 -30.11 9.84
C SER A 313 21.31 -29.28 10.50
N TYR A 314 20.22 -29.93 10.88
CA TYR A 314 19.18 -29.34 11.72
C TYR A 314 19.06 -30.10 13.04
N THR A 315 18.50 -29.45 14.04
CA THR A 315 18.20 -30.02 15.35
C THR A 315 16.97 -29.36 15.96
N TYR A 316 16.43 -29.97 17.01
CA TYR A 316 15.28 -29.43 17.72
C TYR A 316 15.71 -28.32 18.68
N PRO A 317 14.90 -27.25 18.84
CA PRO A 317 15.03 -26.32 19.95
C PRO A 317 15.11 -27.05 21.29
N GLY A 318 15.93 -26.57 22.23
CA GLY A 318 16.14 -27.25 23.52
C GLY A 318 16.88 -28.60 23.44
N GLY A 319 17.15 -29.11 22.23
CA GLY A 319 17.78 -30.43 22.01
C GLY A 319 16.83 -31.62 22.20
N ASP A 320 15.52 -31.39 22.23
CA ASP A 320 14.49 -32.39 22.52
C ASP A 320 13.53 -32.57 21.34
N SER A 321 13.36 -33.81 20.87
CA SER A 321 12.46 -34.15 19.76
C SER A 321 10.97 -34.04 20.11
N ASP A 322 10.63 -33.95 21.39
CA ASP A 322 9.24 -33.75 21.84
C ASP A 322 8.79 -32.28 21.71
N VAL A 323 9.68 -31.37 21.31
CA VAL A 323 9.35 -29.97 21.01
C VAL A 323 8.44 -29.88 19.79
N ASP A 324 7.42 -29.03 19.89
CA ASP A 324 6.56 -28.70 18.76
C ASP A 324 7.30 -27.89 17.69
N ALA A 325 7.81 -28.61 16.68
CA ALA A 325 8.48 -28.02 15.52
C ALA A 325 7.54 -27.16 14.66
N SER A 326 6.22 -27.32 14.76
CA SER A 326 5.26 -26.47 14.05
C SER A 326 5.23 -25.06 14.65
N LEU A 327 5.45 -24.94 15.96
CA LEU A 327 5.56 -23.69 16.69
C LEU A 327 6.95 -23.08 16.60
N TYR A 328 7.99 -23.85 16.95
CA TYR A 328 9.35 -23.32 17.11
C TYR A 328 10.22 -23.40 15.85
N GLY A 329 9.84 -24.22 14.87
CA GLY A 329 10.69 -24.59 13.75
C GLY A 329 11.91 -25.43 14.19
N TYR A 330 12.92 -25.48 13.32
CA TYR A 330 14.21 -26.09 13.65
C TYR A 330 15.32 -25.07 13.86
N LEU A 331 16.38 -25.52 14.53
CA LEU A 331 17.66 -24.83 14.58
C LEU A 331 18.59 -25.45 13.54
N TYR A 332 19.22 -24.63 12.73
CA TYR A 332 20.11 -25.07 11.64
C TYR A 332 21.55 -24.68 11.94
N THR A 333 22.53 -25.48 11.53
CA THR A 333 23.93 -25.04 11.63
C THR A 333 24.22 -23.95 10.59
N SER A 334 25.25 -23.14 10.86
CA SER A 334 25.74 -22.11 9.93
C SER A 334 26.11 -22.63 8.52
N LYS A 335 26.31 -23.94 8.36
CA LYS A 335 26.58 -24.59 7.08
C LYS A 335 25.35 -24.75 6.19
N VAL A 336 24.15 -24.76 6.77
CA VAL A 336 22.89 -24.78 6.00
C VAL A 336 22.69 -23.44 5.28
N VAL A 337 23.01 -22.33 5.96
CA VAL A 337 22.93 -20.97 5.38
C VAL A 337 24.12 -20.59 4.51
N ALA A 338 25.21 -21.37 4.53
CA ALA A 338 26.37 -21.14 3.66
C ALA A 338 26.07 -21.47 2.19
N ASP A 339 25.03 -22.27 1.95
CA ASP A 339 24.50 -22.58 0.63
C ASP A 339 23.11 -21.94 0.49
N GLU A 340 23.08 -20.60 0.43
CA GLU A 340 21.85 -19.82 0.49
C GLU A 340 20.92 -20.13 -0.67
N ASP A 341 21.45 -20.41 -1.86
CA ASP A 341 20.66 -20.72 -3.06
C ASP A 341 19.94 -22.05 -2.90
N LEU A 342 20.62 -23.07 -2.36
CA LEU A 342 19.99 -24.35 -2.05
C LEU A 342 18.94 -24.21 -0.96
N LEU A 343 19.19 -23.43 0.10
CA LEU A 343 18.20 -23.23 1.15
C LEU A 343 17.00 -22.41 0.66
N ALA A 344 17.22 -21.32 -0.05
CA ALA A 344 16.20 -20.50 -0.68
C ALA A 344 15.32 -21.33 -1.61
N GLY A 345 15.95 -22.15 -2.46
CA GLY A 345 15.28 -23.08 -3.36
C GLY A 345 14.48 -24.18 -2.67
N SER A 346 14.63 -24.37 -1.35
CA SER A 346 13.77 -25.30 -0.60
C SER A 346 12.32 -24.85 -0.56
N ILE A 347 12.06 -23.55 -0.78
CA ILE A 347 10.71 -23.01 -0.93
C ILE A 347 10.21 -23.19 -2.37
N VAL A 348 9.02 -23.78 -2.53
CA VAL A 348 8.49 -24.25 -3.81
C VAL A 348 8.23 -23.12 -4.81
N ASP A 349 7.83 -21.94 -4.34
CA ASP A 349 7.59 -20.80 -5.24
C ASP A 349 8.90 -20.11 -5.69
N GLY A 350 10.04 -20.42 -5.06
CA GLY A 350 11.36 -19.87 -5.37
C GLY A 350 11.53 -18.37 -5.08
N LEU A 351 10.56 -17.72 -4.43
CA LEU A 351 10.54 -16.27 -4.22
C LEU A 351 11.04 -15.86 -2.84
N TRP A 352 11.89 -16.66 -2.20
CA TRP A 352 12.31 -16.45 -0.81
C TRP A 352 13.81 -16.58 -0.67
N ARG A 353 14.37 -15.81 0.26
CA ARG A 353 15.80 -15.86 0.57
C ARG A 353 16.04 -15.71 2.06
N ILE A 354 17.26 -16.00 2.48
CA ILE A 354 17.73 -15.66 3.81
C ILE A 354 17.69 -14.13 3.95
N SER A 355 17.17 -13.66 5.08
CA SER A 355 17.15 -12.22 5.38
C SER A 355 18.57 -11.66 5.40
N THR A 356 18.73 -10.43 4.94
CA THR A 356 19.97 -9.66 5.04
C THR A 356 19.94 -8.85 6.32
N GLY A 357 21.09 -8.67 6.95
CA GLY A 357 21.22 -7.93 8.20
C GLY A 357 22.60 -7.29 8.33
N GLY A 358 22.87 -6.78 9.53
CA GLY A 358 24.04 -5.94 9.81
C GLY A 358 23.81 -4.47 9.47
N GLY A 359 24.66 -3.62 10.07
CA GLY A 359 24.80 -2.21 9.75
C GLY A 359 26.28 -1.83 9.79
N ASN A 360 26.76 -1.11 8.78
CA ASN A 360 28.09 -0.53 8.86
C ASN A 360 28.10 0.47 10.02
N ASN A 361 29.21 0.55 10.75
CA ASN A 361 29.39 1.33 11.99
C ASN A 361 28.97 2.81 11.90
N SER A 362 28.70 3.33 10.70
CA SER A 362 28.19 4.67 10.40
C SER A 362 26.65 4.81 10.47
N ASN A 363 25.88 3.73 10.23
CA ASN A 363 24.40 3.76 10.12
C ASN A 363 23.67 3.01 11.25
N GLY A 364 24.36 2.21 12.07
CA GLY A 364 23.75 1.46 13.17
C GLY A 364 22.67 0.45 12.75
N LEU A 365 21.81 0.04 13.70
CA LEU A 365 20.69 -0.89 13.49
C LEU A 365 19.53 -0.28 12.68
N MET A 366 19.50 1.05 12.50
CA MET A 366 18.43 1.78 11.84
C MET A 366 18.85 2.19 10.42
N GLY A 367 18.25 1.58 9.39
CA GLY A 367 18.61 1.88 8.01
C GLY A 367 17.61 1.33 6.99
N ASN A 368 17.91 1.50 5.71
CA ASN A 368 17.07 1.03 4.59
C ASN A 368 17.82 0.05 3.67
N VAL A 369 18.97 -0.47 4.10
CA VAL A 369 19.86 -1.27 3.25
C VAL A 369 19.52 -2.75 3.37
N THR A 370 19.46 -3.25 4.61
CA THR A 370 19.22 -4.66 4.91
C THR A 370 17.80 -4.87 5.42
N ASP A 371 17.31 -6.11 5.34
CA ASP A 371 15.91 -6.39 5.66
C ASP A 371 15.61 -6.14 7.14
N TRP A 372 16.52 -6.58 8.00
CA TRP A 372 16.41 -6.29 9.43
C TRP A 372 16.47 -4.80 9.74
N GLN A 373 17.28 -4.01 9.00
CA GLN A 373 17.32 -2.56 9.20
C GLN A 373 15.98 -1.89 8.83
N ARG A 374 15.34 -2.31 7.74
CA ARG A 374 14.02 -1.80 7.31
C ARG A 374 12.94 -2.20 8.31
N LEU A 375 12.91 -3.46 8.74
CA LEU A 375 12.04 -3.95 9.79
C LEU A 375 12.18 -3.09 11.07
N PHE A 376 13.42 -2.91 11.53
CA PHE A 376 13.66 -2.21 12.79
C PHE A 376 13.35 -0.72 12.70
N LYS A 377 13.64 -0.08 11.57
CA LYS A 377 13.29 1.31 11.34
C LYS A 377 11.77 1.52 11.31
N TYR A 378 11.03 0.64 10.63
CA TYR A 378 9.58 0.73 10.53
C TYR A 378 8.91 0.56 11.90
N ILE A 379 9.36 -0.43 12.68
CA ILE A 379 8.79 -0.73 14.01
C ILE A 379 9.27 0.26 15.07
N GLY A 380 10.45 0.85 14.93
CA GLY A 380 11.09 1.68 15.95
C GLY A 380 11.90 0.84 16.95
N GLN A 381 13.13 1.28 17.21
CA GLN A 381 14.10 0.55 18.02
C GLN A 381 13.62 0.26 19.44
N ASP A 382 12.82 1.13 20.04
CA ASP A 382 12.31 1.01 21.41
C ASP A 382 11.15 0.00 21.55
N GLN A 383 10.51 -0.39 20.44
CA GLN A 383 9.31 -1.24 20.45
C GLN A 383 9.54 -2.65 19.87
N LEU A 384 10.77 -2.99 19.46
CA LEU A 384 11.07 -4.23 18.74
C LEU A 384 10.65 -5.49 19.50
N GLY A 385 10.97 -5.58 20.79
CA GLY A 385 10.58 -6.74 21.58
C GLY A 385 9.07 -6.79 21.82
N THR A 386 8.44 -5.65 22.11
CA THR A 386 7.00 -5.53 22.37
C THR A 386 6.13 -5.94 21.18
N LEU A 387 6.53 -5.57 19.95
CA LEU A 387 5.66 -5.70 18.78
C LEU A 387 5.90 -6.99 17.96
N LEU A 388 7.04 -7.67 18.15
CA LEU A 388 7.43 -8.84 17.34
C LEU A 388 7.17 -10.21 17.98
N ALA A 389 6.95 -10.25 19.30
CA ALA A 389 6.92 -11.49 20.07
C ALA A 389 5.53 -11.75 20.69
N PRO A 390 5.03 -13.01 20.67
CA PRO A 390 3.81 -13.39 21.36
C PRO A 390 4.08 -13.70 22.85
N GLY A 391 3.19 -13.26 23.74
CA GLY A 391 3.42 -13.32 25.19
C GLY A 391 3.38 -14.71 25.86
N TYR A 392 2.76 -15.71 25.24
CA TYR A 392 2.44 -16.97 25.93
C TYR A 392 3.56 -18.03 25.89
N ASN A 393 4.67 -17.80 25.18
CA ASN A 393 5.77 -18.77 25.02
C ASN A 393 7.12 -18.30 25.56
N TRP A 394 7.18 -17.08 26.10
CA TRP A 394 8.41 -16.53 26.69
C TRP A 394 8.35 -16.64 28.21
N ASN A 395 9.38 -17.24 28.79
CA ASN A 395 9.60 -17.33 30.21
C ASN A 395 10.06 -15.97 30.73
N ASN A 396 9.25 -15.32 31.58
CA ASN A 396 9.65 -14.15 32.36
C ASN A 396 10.94 -14.45 33.16
N GLY A 397 12.11 -14.11 32.62
CA GLY A 397 13.37 -14.19 33.33
C GLY A 397 13.35 -13.20 34.49
N GLY A 398 13.11 -13.66 35.72
CA GLY A 398 13.01 -12.79 36.88
C GLY A 398 14.13 -11.73 37.02
N ASN A 399 13.75 -10.56 37.57
CA ASN A 399 14.51 -9.36 37.91
C ASN A 399 15.45 -8.78 36.83
N GLY A 400 14.98 -7.70 36.16
CA GLY A 400 15.61 -7.09 34.98
C GLY A 400 14.89 -7.44 33.66
N ALA A 401 13.79 -8.17 33.79
CA ALA A 401 13.04 -8.86 32.75
C ALA A 401 12.48 -7.94 31.65
N PHE A 402 12.36 -8.54 30.46
CA PHE A 402 11.31 -8.21 29.51
C PHE A 402 9.96 -8.38 30.21
N ASP A 403 9.17 -7.31 30.30
CA ASP A 403 7.85 -7.46 30.89
C ASP A 403 6.97 -8.16 29.86
N ILE A 404 6.69 -9.45 30.03
CA ILE A 404 5.80 -10.19 29.12
C ILE A 404 4.41 -9.53 28.99
N ASN A 405 4.01 -8.72 29.97
CA ASN A 405 2.77 -7.95 29.90
C ASN A 405 2.87 -6.77 28.92
N THR A 406 4.06 -6.48 28.40
CA THR A 406 4.33 -5.44 27.41
C THR A 406 4.56 -5.99 26.02
N VAL A 407 4.47 -7.31 25.78
CA VAL A 407 4.47 -7.85 24.42
C VAL A 407 3.07 -8.05 23.88
N SER A 408 2.94 -7.92 22.57
CA SER A 408 1.64 -7.79 21.90
C SER A 408 1.58 -8.49 20.54
N ASP A 409 2.73 -8.84 19.94
CA ASP A 409 2.83 -9.39 18.58
C ASP A 409 2.00 -8.61 17.55
N LEU A 410 1.87 -7.29 17.70
CA LEU A 410 1.01 -6.48 16.85
C LEU A 410 1.42 -6.51 15.38
N THR A 411 2.70 -6.79 15.07
CA THR A 411 3.15 -6.98 13.68
C THR A 411 2.72 -8.30 13.08
N GLY A 412 2.42 -9.31 13.90
CA GLY A 412 2.14 -10.69 13.48
C GLY A 412 3.37 -11.45 12.98
N LEU A 413 4.59 -10.99 13.27
CA LEU A 413 5.81 -11.74 12.93
C LEU A 413 5.95 -13.01 13.76
N SER A 414 5.36 -13.01 14.96
CA SER A 414 5.30 -14.15 15.87
C SER A 414 6.69 -14.77 16.13
N ILE A 415 7.62 -13.95 16.61
CA ILE A 415 8.95 -14.41 17.01
C ILE A 415 8.86 -15.23 18.30
N VAL A 416 9.23 -16.50 18.20
CA VAL A 416 9.22 -17.47 19.32
C VAL A 416 10.62 -17.71 19.88
N PRO A 417 10.75 -17.99 21.18
CA PRO A 417 12.06 -18.12 21.85
C PRO A 417 12.63 -19.53 21.71
N ALA A 418 13.01 -19.90 20.49
CA ALA A 418 13.62 -21.20 20.18
C ALA A 418 15.03 -21.38 20.77
N GLY A 419 15.63 -20.31 21.30
CA GLY A 419 17.01 -20.32 21.80
C GLY A 419 18.02 -20.60 20.69
N GLN A 420 19.21 -21.05 21.11
CA GLN A 420 20.26 -21.55 20.23
C GLN A 420 20.97 -22.73 20.87
N ILE A 421 21.65 -23.52 20.05
CA ILE A 421 22.57 -24.57 20.53
C ILE A 421 24.00 -24.16 20.22
N TYR A 422 24.81 -24.06 21.28
CA TYR A 422 26.23 -23.72 21.17
C TYR A 422 27.08 -24.87 20.65
N SER A 423 28.27 -24.47 20.20
CA SER A 423 29.28 -25.23 19.48
C SER A 423 29.83 -26.51 20.14
N ASN A 424 29.45 -26.83 21.36
CA ASN A 424 29.85 -28.06 22.04
C ASN A 424 28.68 -28.98 22.39
N GLY A 425 27.45 -28.64 21.97
CA GLY A 425 26.26 -29.43 22.31
C GLY A 425 25.98 -29.53 23.81
N ALA A 426 26.67 -28.72 24.64
CA ALA A 426 26.65 -28.85 26.08
C ALA A 426 25.50 -28.06 26.74
N PHE A 427 24.89 -27.11 26.02
CA PHE A 427 23.83 -26.27 26.56
C PHE A 427 22.93 -25.69 25.46
N ALA A 428 21.61 -25.78 25.66
CA ALA A 428 20.62 -24.99 24.94
C ALA A 428 20.50 -23.62 25.64
N LEU A 429 21.06 -22.57 25.05
CA LEU A 429 21.02 -21.24 25.64
C LEU A 429 19.73 -20.52 25.26
N GLY A 430 19.04 -19.99 26.28
CA GLY A 430 17.91 -19.10 26.08
C GLY A 430 16.69 -19.77 25.49
N TYR A 431 16.60 -21.11 25.48
CA TYR A 431 15.35 -21.79 25.16
C TYR A 431 14.25 -21.28 26.09
N LEU A 432 13.10 -20.91 25.51
CA LEU A 432 11.99 -20.21 26.16
C LEU A 432 12.27 -18.76 26.61
N GLY A 433 13.45 -18.19 26.42
CA GLY A 433 13.74 -16.80 26.83
C GLY A 433 14.44 -15.91 25.78
N GLN A 434 14.90 -16.46 24.66
CA GLN A 434 15.64 -15.74 23.62
C GLN A 434 15.36 -16.35 22.24
N ALA A 435 15.39 -15.54 21.21
CA ALA A 435 15.24 -15.96 19.82
C ALA A 435 16.48 -15.56 19.00
N PHE A 436 17.08 -16.52 18.30
CA PHE A 436 18.28 -16.30 17.51
C PHE A 436 18.02 -16.58 16.04
N PHE A 437 18.40 -15.65 15.18
CA PHE A 437 18.16 -15.72 13.74
C PHE A 437 19.43 -15.52 12.94
N PHE A 438 19.70 -16.40 11.97
CA PHE A 438 20.70 -16.09 10.96
C PHE A 438 20.22 -14.98 10.02
N TYR A 439 21.18 -14.18 9.57
CA TYR A 439 21.01 -13.33 8.41
C TYR A 439 22.27 -13.41 7.52
N GLY A 440 22.10 -13.24 6.22
CA GLY A 440 23.16 -13.31 5.21
C GLY A 440 23.94 -14.62 5.21
N ASN A 441 25.09 -14.60 4.54
CA ASN A 441 25.94 -15.78 4.38
C ASN A 441 26.92 -15.95 5.54
N ALA A 442 26.74 -17.06 6.26
CA ALA A 442 27.60 -17.64 7.28
C ALA A 442 27.99 -16.75 8.48
N GLY A 443 27.40 -17.08 9.62
CA GLY A 443 27.99 -16.80 10.93
C GLY A 443 27.67 -15.44 11.54
N GLN A 444 26.66 -14.76 11.01
CA GLN A 444 26.09 -13.60 11.66
C GLN A 444 24.61 -13.83 11.93
N GLY A 445 24.11 -13.16 12.95
CA GLY A 445 22.71 -13.24 13.31
C GLY A 445 22.34 -12.22 14.36
N TYR A 446 21.04 -12.14 14.60
CA TYR A 446 20.47 -11.33 15.65
C TYR A 446 19.96 -12.23 16.77
N ASN A 447 20.32 -11.86 17.99
CA ASN A 447 19.63 -12.33 19.19
C ASN A 447 18.56 -11.30 19.54
N LEU A 448 17.30 -11.70 19.58
CA LEU A 448 16.24 -11.00 20.30
C LEU A 448 16.14 -11.62 21.70
N ALA A 449 16.64 -10.90 22.69
CA ALA A 449 16.64 -11.31 24.08
C ALA A 449 15.75 -10.42 24.95
N GLU A 450 15.40 -10.95 26.12
CA GLU A 450 14.91 -10.12 27.22
C GLU A 450 15.93 -9.05 27.60
N ARG A 451 15.46 -7.89 28.06
CA ARG A 451 16.23 -6.65 28.32
C ARG A 451 17.47 -6.88 29.19
N ASP A 452 18.59 -7.29 28.59
CA ASP A 452 19.85 -7.49 29.33
C ASP A 452 20.40 -6.12 29.76
N GLY A 453 20.76 -5.98 31.03
CA GLY A 453 21.38 -4.76 31.59
C GLY A 453 22.69 -4.32 30.92
N LYS A 454 23.23 -5.10 29.97
CA LYS A 454 24.33 -4.72 29.08
C LYS A 454 23.91 -4.18 27.71
N ALA A 455 22.62 -4.19 27.37
CA ALA A 455 22.10 -3.61 26.13
C ALA A 455 21.97 -2.11 26.37
N ALA A 456 22.90 -1.33 25.82
CA ALA A 456 22.91 0.12 25.99
C ALA A 456 21.63 0.78 25.45
N ASP A 457 20.93 0.11 24.52
CA ASP A 457 19.74 0.61 23.84
C ASP A 457 18.55 -0.36 24.04
N GLN A 458 17.37 0.20 24.24
CA GLN A 458 16.27 -0.42 24.99
C GLN A 458 15.47 -1.53 24.27
N ALA A 459 15.97 -2.09 23.17
CA ALA A 459 15.50 -3.38 22.64
C ALA A 459 16.63 -4.39 22.64
N GLY A 460 16.39 -5.59 23.18
CA GLY A 460 17.38 -6.66 23.33
C GLY A 460 17.88 -7.30 22.04
N VAL A 461 17.94 -6.55 20.93
CA VAL A 461 18.52 -6.98 19.65
C VAL A 461 20.03 -6.80 19.70
N ARG A 462 20.77 -7.89 19.53
CA ARG A 462 22.24 -7.86 19.43
C ARG A 462 22.72 -8.62 18.22
N GLN A 463 23.61 -7.99 17.47
CA GLN A 463 24.39 -8.69 16.46
C GLN A 463 25.40 -9.60 17.15
N TRP A 464 25.46 -10.86 16.74
CA TRP A 464 26.36 -11.84 17.31
C TRP A 464 27.00 -12.71 16.22
N ASN A 465 28.21 -13.20 16.52
CA ASN A 465 28.93 -14.12 15.65
C ASN A 465 28.49 -15.56 15.93
N HIS A 466 27.75 -16.15 15.00
CA HIS A 466 27.15 -17.48 15.09
C HIS A 466 27.80 -18.49 14.16
N VAL A 467 29.08 -18.30 13.77
CA VAL A 467 29.79 -19.27 12.91
C VAL A 467 29.71 -20.70 13.47
N THR A 468 29.56 -20.83 14.79
CA THR A 468 29.63 -22.08 15.53
C THR A 468 28.31 -22.52 16.18
N ASP A 469 27.20 -21.83 15.90
CA ASP A 469 25.93 -22.07 16.60
C ASP A 469 24.88 -22.69 15.67
N ALA A 470 23.84 -23.25 16.25
CA ALA A 470 22.60 -23.56 15.54
C ALA A 470 21.47 -22.65 15.98
N CYS A 471 20.86 -21.95 15.02
CA CYS A 471 19.86 -20.90 15.21
C CYS A 471 18.67 -21.10 14.27
N SER A 472 17.56 -20.43 14.57
CA SER A 472 16.39 -20.42 13.70
C SER A 472 16.64 -19.64 12.41
N ILE A 473 15.85 -19.96 11.39
CA ILE A 473 15.86 -19.25 10.11
C ILE A 473 14.46 -18.69 9.87
N ARG A 474 14.39 -17.41 9.50
CA ARG A 474 13.18 -16.77 8.99
C ARG A 474 13.49 -16.18 7.62
N LEU A 475 12.80 -16.68 6.60
CA LEU A 475 12.99 -16.21 5.24
C LEU A 475 12.17 -14.95 4.99
N VAL A 476 12.70 -14.11 4.11
CA VAL A 476 12.05 -12.92 3.59
C VAL A 476 11.82 -13.12 2.08
N ARG A 477 10.70 -12.62 1.59
CA ARG A 477 10.35 -12.70 0.17
C ARG A 477 11.30 -11.83 -0.64
N ILE A 478 11.72 -12.31 -1.81
CA ILE A 478 12.45 -11.52 -2.80
C ILE A 478 11.45 -10.52 -3.37
N ASP A 479 11.72 -9.23 -3.18
CA ASP A 479 10.87 -8.18 -3.73
C ASP A 479 11.22 -7.96 -5.21
N ASN A 480 10.22 -7.94 -6.09
CA ASN A 480 10.41 -7.78 -7.53
C ASN A 480 10.64 -6.31 -7.94
N HIS A 481 10.79 -5.42 -6.98
CA HIS A 481 10.96 -3.98 -7.18
C HIS A 481 12.43 -3.50 -7.08
N GLN A 482 13.40 -4.42 -6.97
CA GLN A 482 14.84 -4.10 -7.09
C GLN A 482 15.41 -4.45 -8.47
#